data_AF-A0A1H0RY54-F1
#
_entry.id   AF-A0A1H0RY54-F1
#
_cell.length_a   1.000
_cell.length_b   1.000
_cell.length_c   1.000
_cell.angle_alpha   90.00
_cell.angle_beta   90.00
_cell.angle_gamma   90.00
#
_symmetry.space_group_name_H-M   'P 1'
#
loop_
_entity.id
_entity.type
_entity.pdbx_description
1 polymer ?
#
loop_
_entity_poly.entity_id
_entity_poly.type
_entity_poly.pdbx_seq_one_letter_code
_entity_poly.pdbx_strand_id
1 'polypeptide(L)' 'MSSKALVPEAKQGLNTFKNEVAREIGVPFSDYNGDLSSRQCGSVGGEMVKRMVEQYESSL' A
#
# COMPACT_ATOMS: atom_id res chain seq x y z
N MET A 1 -11.94 13.77 -0.34
CA MET A 1 -11.59 13.42 1.05
C MET A 1 -10.09 13.52 1.20
N SER A 2 -9.58 14.34 2.13
CA SER A 2 -8.15 14.40 2.43
C SER A 2 -7.78 13.18 3.28
N SER A 3 -7.07 12.21 2.72
CA SER A 3 -6.58 11.04 3.44
C SER A 3 -5.42 11.46 4.35
N LYS A 4 -5.77 11.99 5.53
CA LYS A 4 -4.80 12.23 6.59
C LYS A 4 -4.43 10.87 7.19
N ALA A 5 -3.16 10.51 7.13
CA ALA A 5 -2.68 9.32 7.82
C ALA A 5 -3.00 9.43 9.32
N LEU A 6 -3.45 8.33 9.93
CA LEU A 6 -3.74 8.27 11.36
C LEU A 6 -2.48 8.57 12.18
N VAL A 7 -1.32 8.12 11.68
CA VAL A 7 0.01 8.43 12.20
C VAL A 7 0.74 9.23 11.11
N PRO A 8 0.80 10.57 11.20
CA PRO A 8 1.41 11.41 10.19
C PRO A 8 2.87 11.05 9.90
N GLU A 9 3.62 10.66 10.92
CA GLU A 9 5.03 10.31 10.88
C GLU A 9 5.27 9.04 10.03
N ALA A 10 4.28 8.13 9.99
CA ALA A 10 4.36 6.89 9.22
C ALA A 10 4.13 7.09 7.72
N LYS A 11 3.69 8.29 7.28
CA LYS A 11 3.29 8.54 5.89
C LYS A 11 4.39 8.19 4.88
N GLN A 12 5.64 8.52 5.18
CA GLN A 12 6.77 8.21 4.30
C GLN A 12 7.03 6.70 4.23
N GLY A 13 7.05 6.02 5.38
CA GLY A 13 7.23 4.56 5.44
C GLY A 13 6.12 3.81 4.70
N LEU A 14 4.87 4.24 4.87
CA LEU A 14 3.71 3.67 4.17
C LEU A 14 3.79 3.87 2.65
N ASN A 15 4.32 5.01 2.19
CA ASN A 15 4.53 5.24 0.75
C ASN A 15 5.61 4.31 0.18
N THR A 16 6.72 4.13 0.89
CA THR A 16 7.78 3.18 0.50
C THR A 16 7.21 1.76 0.43
N PHE A 17 6.51 1.33 1.49
CA PHE A 17 5.92 0.00 1.56
C PHE A 17 4.92 -0.25 0.44
N LYS A 18 4.04 0.72 0.14
CA LYS A 18 3.11 0.65 -0.99
C LYS A 18 3.84 0.42 -2.32
N ASN A 19 4.94 1.12 -2.56
CA ASN A 19 5.71 1.01 -3.80
C ASN A 19 6.44 -0.34 -3.88
N GLU A 20 6.94 -0.87 -2.76
CA GLU A 20 7.53 -2.20 -2.67
C GLU A 20 6.51 -3.28 -3.00
N VAL A 21 5.36 -3.26 -2.31
CA VAL A 21 4.26 -4.19 -2.55
C VAL A 21 3.82 -4.17 -4.02
N ALA A 22 3.64 -2.99 -4.59
CA ALA A 22 3.26 -2.85 -6.00
C ALA A 22 4.27 -3.50 -6.95
N ARG A 23 5.57 -3.30 -6.70
CA ARG A 23 6.64 -3.91 -7.50
C ARG A 23 6.63 -5.44 -7.38
N GLU A 24 6.41 -5.96 -6.18
CA GLU A 24 6.38 -7.42 -5.95
C GLU A 24 5.19 -8.10 -6.62
N ILE A 25 4.03 -7.46 -6.65
CA ILE A 25 2.83 -8.00 -7.31
C ILE A 25 2.72 -7.63 -8.79
N GLY A 26 3.75 -6.98 -9.36
CA GLY A 26 3.83 -6.64 -10.78
C GLY A 26 2.85 -5.55 -11.24
N VAL A 27 2.37 -4.69 -10.33
CA VAL A 27 1.52 -3.55 -10.68
C VAL A 27 2.41 -2.33 -10.93
N PRO A 28 2.35 -1.69 -12.12
CA PRO A 28 3.18 -0.54 -12.45
C PRO A 28 2.64 0.74 -11.77
N PHE A 29 2.74 0.75 -10.44
CA PHE A 29 2.24 1.83 -9.59
C PHE A 29 3.25 2.98 -9.55
N SER A 30 2.77 4.20 -9.73
CA SER A 30 3.58 5.42 -9.70
C SER A 30 2.88 6.52 -8.88
N ASP A 31 3.39 7.75 -8.95
CA ASP A 31 2.74 8.92 -8.35
C ASP A 31 1.41 9.26 -9.05
N TYR A 32 1.26 8.89 -10.33
CA TYR A 32 0.02 9.02 -11.09
C TYR A 32 -0.41 7.66 -11.67
N ASN A 33 -1.59 7.20 -11.24
CA ASN A 33 -2.12 5.88 -11.60
C ASN A 33 -3.44 5.98 -12.39
N GLY A 34 -3.62 7.05 -13.17
CA GLY A 34 -4.88 7.31 -13.90
C GLY A 34 -5.23 6.21 -14.91
N ASP A 35 -4.22 5.55 -15.46
CA ASP A 35 -4.39 4.46 -16.44
C ASP A 35 -4.59 3.08 -15.78
N LEU A 36 -4.38 2.97 -14.46
CA LEU A 36 -4.59 1.72 -13.74
C LEU A 36 -6.06 1.53 -13.43
N SER A 37 -6.53 0.29 -13.62
CA SER A 37 -7.86 -0.08 -13.17
C SER A 37 -7.97 0.00 -11.66
N SER A 38 -9.18 0.28 -11.15
CA SER A 38 -9.47 0.24 -9.71
C SER A 38 -9.08 -1.09 -9.07
N ARG A 39 -9.14 -2.19 -9.82
CA ARG A 39 -8.70 -3.53 -9.38
C ARG A 39 -7.20 -3.59 -9.14
N GLN A 40 -6.39 -3.03 -10.03
CA GLN A 40 -4.92 -2.98 -9.87
C GLN A 40 -4.51 -2.10 -8.69
N CYS A 41 -5.11 -0.92 -8.55
CA CYS A 41 -4.88 -0.06 -7.40
C CYS A 41 -5.33 -0.72 -6.09
N GLY A 42 -6.49 -1.39 -6.11
CA GLY A 42 -7.04 -2.12 -4.98
C GLY A 42 -6.18 -3.31 -4.56
N SER A 43 -5.58 -4.04 -5.50
CA SER A 43 -4.71 -5.18 -5.16
C SER A 43 -3.45 -4.77 -4.40
N VAL A 44 -2.88 -3.58 -4.69
CA VAL A 44 -1.73 -3.06 -3.94
C VAL A 44 -2.15 -2.78 -2.49
N GLY A 45 -3.25 -2.05 -2.29
CA GLY A 45 -3.75 -1.74 -0.95
C GLY A 45 -4.16 -2.99 -0.15
N GLY A 46 -4.79 -3.96 -0.80
CA GLY A 46 -5.17 -5.23 -0.18
C GLY A 46 -3.96 -6.05 0.28
N GLU A 47 -2.92 -6.14 -0.56
CA GLU A 47 -1.69 -6.86 -0.23
C GLU A 47 -0.92 -6.16 0.90
N MET A 48 -0.89 -4.82 0.92
CA MET A 48 -0.34 -4.07 2.05
C MET A 48 -1.01 -4.45 3.38
N VAL A 49 -2.34 -4.45 3.42
CA VAL A 49 -3.10 -4.78 4.64
C VAL A 49 -2.86 -6.23 5.05
N LYS A 50 -2.83 -7.16 4.09
CA LYS A 50 -2.58 -8.58 4.36
C LYS A 50 -1.26 -8.79 5.10
N ARG A 51 -0.17 -8.19 4.62
CA ARG A 51 1.17 -8.28 5.24
C ARG A 51 1.23 -7.59 6.60
N MET A 52 0.56 -6.44 6.75
CA MET A 52 0.49 -5.75 8.05
C MET A 52 -0.20 -6.63 9.11
N VAL A 53 -1.30 -7.29 8.74
CA VAL A 53 -2.01 -8.21 9.64
C VAL A 53 -1.15 -9.43 9.94
N GLU A 54 -0.51 -10.04 8.95
CA GLU A 54 0.38 -11.19 9.15
C GLU A 54 1.55 -10.85 10.11
N GLN A 55 2.18 -9.68 9.93
CA GLN A 55 3.25 -9.22 10.82
C GLN A 55 2.73 -9.00 12.25
N TYR A 56 1.54 -8.41 12.39
CA TYR A 56 0.90 -8.19 13.69
C TYR A 56 0.59 -9.53 14.37
N GLU A 57 -0.03 -10.47 13.66
CA GLU A 57 -0.33 -11.82 14.14
C GLU A 57 0.93 -12.59 14.55
N SER A 58 2.04 -12.42 13.82
CA SER A 58 3.33 -13.05 14.15
C SER A 58 4.01 -12.45 15.39
N SER A 59 3.57 -11.28 15.83
CA SER A 59 4.12 -10.56 17.00
C SER A 59 3.27 -10.69 18.27
N LEU A 60 2.12 -11.37 18.18
CA LEU A 60 1.28 -11.76 19.32
C LEU A 60 1.89 -12.95 20.08
#